data_AF-A0A0D0ADD2-F1
#
_entry.id   AF-A0A0D0ADD2-F1
#
_cell.length_a   1.000
_cell.length_b   1.000
_cell.length_c   1.000
_cell.angle_alpha   90.00
_cell.angle_beta   90.00
_cell.angle_gamma   90.00
#
_symmetry.space_group_name_H-M   'P 1'
#
loop_
_entity.id
_entity.type
_entity.pdbx_description
1 polymer ?
#
loop_
_entity_poly.entity_id
_entity_poly.type
_entity_poly.pdbx_seq_one_letter_code
_entity_poly.pdbx_strand_id
1 'polypeptide(L)'
;MLNEMRFGRLSQESIARFRSLSRPINDNDGLGATELFPRRDDVERSNNGRMSHLQTEQKDFVASDGGTITDLGQREKMLANFMAPKKLVLRVGAQVMLIKNMDEMLVNGSMGKILRFVDPALYGTDYDDVDGSGNAGKPKSERKKTATTKDMFMPVVEFSVPNRGRREALIMTETWKVELPSGEVQVSRTQVWCLFF
;
A
#
# COMPACT_ATOMS: atom_id res chain seq x y z
N MET A 1 0.85 21.62 25.19
CA MET A 1 -0.07 21.04 24.18
C MET A 1 -0.19 19.51 24.21
N LEU A 2 0.72 18.71 23.61
CA LEU A 2 0.49 17.25 23.48
C LEU A 2 0.55 16.50 24.83
N ASN A 3 1.46 16.87 25.73
CA ASN A 3 1.51 16.31 27.08
C ASN A 3 0.25 16.67 27.90
N GLU A 4 -0.25 17.90 27.79
CA GLU A 4 -1.52 18.32 28.40
C GLU A 4 -2.69 17.47 27.94
N MET A 5 -2.78 17.20 26.64
CA MET A 5 -3.80 16.30 26.06
C MET A 5 -3.68 14.89 26.61
N ARG A 6 -2.45 14.35 26.72
CA ARG A 6 -2.19 13.02 27.31
C ARG A 6 -2.72 12.88 28.74
N PHE A 7 -2.66 13.95 29.54
CA PHE A 7 -3.16 13.97 30.91
C PHE A 7 -4.62 14.46 31.04
N GLY A 8 -5.28 14.78 29.92
CA GLY A 8 -6.65 15.29 29.90
C GLY A 8 -6.83 16.69 30.51
N ARG A 9 -5.75 17.49 30.60
CA ARG A 9 -5.76 18.82 31.21
C ARG A 9 -5.24 19.86 30.21
N LEU A 10 -6.13 20.39 29.37
CA LEU A 10 -5.79 21.37 28.35
C LEU A 10 -5.98 22.81 28.86
N SER A 11 -4.93 23.63 28.75
CA SER A 11 -5.03 25.07 28.95
C SER A 11 -5.81 25.75 27.81
N GLN A 12 -6.36 26.95 28.06
CA GLN A 12 -7.05 27.74 27.04
C GLN A 12 -6.13 28.11 25.86
N GLU A 13 -4.84 28.34 26.14
CA GLU A 13 -3.83 28.57 25.09
C GLU A 13 -3.68 27.35 24.18
N SER A 14 -3.54 26.14 24.76
CA SER A 14 -3.49 24.89 24.00
C SER A 14 -4.75 24.69 23.15
N ILE A 15 -5.94 24.97 23.69
CA ILE A 15 -7.22 24.86 22.97
C ILE A 15 -7.27 25.82 21.77
N ALA A 16 -6.93 27.10 21.99
CA ALA A 16 -6.89 28.10 20.93
C ALA A 16 -5.91 27.71 19.82
N ARG A 17 -4.76 27.16 20.20
CA ARG A 17 -3.73 26.71 19.26
C ARG A 17 -4.13 25.47 18.48
N PHE A 18 -4.86 24.51 19.05
CA PHE A 18 -5.43 23.41 18.27
C PHE A 18 -6.48 23.90 17.26
N ARG A 19 -7.33 24.85 17.66
CA ARG A 19 -8.33 25.44 16.76
C ARG A 19 -7.70 26.17 15.57
N SER A 20 -6.55 26.82 15.75
CA SER A 20 -5.86 27.49 14.63
C SER A 20 -5.22 26.52 13.62
N LEU A 21 -5.12 25.23 13.95
CA LEU A 21 -4.64 24.18 13.03
C LEU A 21 -5.73 23.65 12.08
N SER A 22 -6.98 24.13 12.17
CA SER A 22 -8.06 23.79 11.22
C SER A 22 -7.88 24.41 9.82
N ARG A 23 -6.84 25.21 9.64
CA ARG A 23 -6.43 25.74 8.33
C ARG A 23 -6.06 24.61 7.36
N PRO A 24 -6.20 24.83 6.03
CA PRO A 24 -5.69 23.91 5.03
C PRO A 24 -4.18 23.64 5.19
N ILE A 25 -3.77 22.42 4.82
CA ILE A 25 -2.36 22.02 4.74
C ILE A 25 -1.88 22.30 3.32
N ASN A 26 -0.66 22.85 3.20
CA ASN A 26 -0.01 23.02 1.91
C ASN A 26 0.82 21.77 1.60
N ASP A 27 0.43 21.02 0.58
CA ASP A 27 1.13 19.81 0.15
C ASP A 27 2.29 20.17 -0.78
N ASN A 28 3.43 20.59 -0.22
CA ASN A 28 4.60 20.99 -1.03
C ASN A 28 5.39 19.81 -1.62
N ASP A 29 5.21 18.61 -1.07
CA ASP A 29 6.11 17.48 -1.34
C ASP A 29 5.50 16.48 -2.34
N GLY A 30 4.28 16.73 -2.81
CA GLY A 30 3.53 15.88 -3.75
C GLY A 30 2.90 14.62 -3.12
N LEU A 31 3.10 14.43 -1.81
CA LEU A 31 2.36 13.46 -0.99
C LEU A 31 1.33 14.24 -0.16
N GLY A 32 0.07 13.82 -0.25
CA GLY A 32 -1.01 14.44 0.53
C GLY A 32 -0.89 14.10 2.01
N ALA A 33 -1.33 15.01 2.87
CA ALA A 33 -1.39 14.74 4.30
C ALA A 33 -2.22 13.47 4.61
N THR A 34 -1.68 12.67 5.52
CA THR A 34 -2.36 11.49 6.08
C THR A 34 -3.55 11.93 6.92
N GLU A 35 -4.76 11.61 6.47
CA GLU A 35 -5.98 11.84 7.25
C GLU A 35 -6.17 10.73 8.29
N LEU A 36 -6.52 11.12 9.51
CA LEU A 36 -6.74 10.20 10.63
C LEU A 36 -8.20 10.25 11.05
N PHE A 37 -8.85 9.09 11.06
CA PHE A 37 -10.24 8.95 11.48
C PHE A 37 -10.38 7.93 12.62
N PRO A 38 -11.35 8.11 13.53
CA PRO A 38 -11.58 7.19 14.63
C PRO A 38 -12.30 5.89 14.19
N ARG A 39 -13.00 5.89 13.05
CA ARG A 39 -13.75 4.73 12.53
C ARG A 39 -13.16 4.25 11.21
N ARG A 40 -13.15 2.94 11.00
CA ARG A 40 -12.68 2.31 9.75
C ARG A 40 -13.50 2.78 8.55
N ASP A 41 -14.82 2.87 8.69
CA ASP A 41 -15.72 3.32 7.62
C ASP A 41 -15.38 4.73 7.11
N ASP A 42 -14.89 5.61 7.98
CA ASP A 42 -14.50 6.97 7.60
C ASP A 42 -13.17 6.98 6.85
N VAL A 43 -12.21 6.13 7.28
CA VAL A 43 -10.96 5.89 6.53
C VAL A 43 -11.28 5.33 5.15
N GLU A 44 -12.11 4.29 5.06
CA GLU A 44 -12.48 3.67 3.79
C GLU A 44 -13.19 4.67 2.86
N ARG A 45 -14.09 5.51 3.39
CA ARG A 45 -14.77 6.55 2.61
C ARG A 45 -13.79 7.58 2.06
N SER A 46 -12.88 8.10 2.88
CA SER A 46 -11.88 9.06 2.42
C SER A 46 -10.97 8.45 1.36
N ASN A 47 -10.48 7.24 1.62
CA ASN A 47 -9.60 6.51 0.71
C ASN A 47 -10.28 6.20 -0.63
N ASN A 48 -11.51 5.67 -0.60
CA ASN A 48 -12.27 5.42 -1.84
C ASN A 48 -12.56 6.71 -2.60
N GLY A 49 -12.84 7.81 -1.89
CA GLY A 49 -12.93 9.16 -2.45
C GLY A 49 -11.68 9.49 -3.25
N ARG A 50 -10.50 9.45 -2.62
CA ARG A 50 -9.20 9.73 -3.28
C ARG A 50 -8.95 8.80 -4.48
N MET A 51 -9.19 7.50 -4.32
CA MET A 51 -9.00 6.51 -5.39
C MET A 51 -9.87 6.80 -6.62
N SER A 52 -11.12 7.22 -6.43
CA SER A 52 -12.06 7.49 -7.53
C SER A 52 -11.67 8.71 -8.39
N HIS A 53 -10.83 9.60 -7.87
CA HIS A 53 -10.29 10.74 -8.64
C HIS A 53 -9.13 10.34 -9.55
N LEU A 54 -8.54 9.16 -9.35
CA LEU A 54 -7.44 8.66 -10.18
C LEU A 54 -8.00 7.90 -11.39
N GLN A 55 -7.99 8.54 -12.57
CA GLN A 55 -8.40 7.91 -13.83
C GLN A 55 -7.20 7.30 -14.59
N THR A 56 -6.33 6.63 -13.84
CA THR A 56 -5.09 6.00 -14.33
C THR A 56 -5.22 4.48 -14.37
N GLU A 57 -4.18 3.80 -14.87
CA GLU A 57 -4.12 2.33 -14.89
C GLU A 57 -4.42 1.75 -13.49
N GLN A 58 -5.37 0.82 -13.43
CA GLN A 58 -5.76 0.12 -12.22
C GLN A 58 -5.32 -1.35 -12.30
N LYS A 59 -4.83 -1.89 -11.18
CA LYS A 59 -4.65 -3.33 -10.98
C LYS A 59 -5.36 -3.78 -9.73
N ASP A 60 -6.00 -4.95 -9.83
CA ASP A 60 -6.68 -5.62 -8.73
C ASP A 60 -5.82 -6.78 -8.23
N PHE A 61 -5.45 -6.73 -6.95
CA PHE A 61 -4.65 -7.75 -6.27
C PHE A 61 -5.55 -8.55 -5.31
N VAL A 62 -5.85 -9.79 -5.68
CA VAL A 62 -6.60 -10.72 -4.85
C VAL A 62 -5.64 -11.55 -4.02
N ALA A 63 -5.82 -11.53 -2.71
CA ALA A 63 -4.97 -12.27 -1.78
C ALA A 63 -5.13 -13.78 -1.93
N SER A 64 -4.08 -14.53 -1.61
CA SER A 64 -4.12 -15.99 -1.49
C SER A 64 -4.16 -16.39 -0.02
N ASP A 65 -5.30 -16.93 0.42
CA ASP A 65 -5.52 -17.34 1.81
C ASP A 65 -5.29 -18.84 1.99
N GLY A 66 -4.57 -19.25 3.03
CA GLY A 66 -4.27 -20.64 3.39
C GLY A 66 -4.55 -20.96 4.86
N GLY A 67 -3.96 -22.05 5.36
CA GLY A 67 -4.03 -22.51 6.76
C GLY A 67 -4.81 -23.80 6.98
N THR A 68 -4.72 -24.35 8.18
CA THR A 68 -5.33 -25.64 8.57
C THR A 68 -6.76 -25.51 9.12
N ILE A 69 -7.20 -24.30 9.50
CA ILE A 69 -8.58 -24.10 10.00
C ILE A 69 -9.59 -24.35 8.87
N THR A 70 -10.50 -25.30 9.11
CA THR A 70 -11.58 -25.67 8.20
C THR A 70 -12.88 -24.90 8.45
N ASP A 71 -13.10 -24.42 9.67
CA ASP A 71 -14.25 -23.57 9.99
C ASP A 71 -14.13 -22.21 9.31
N LEU A 72 -15.01 -21.96 8.33
CA LEU A 72 -14.95 -20.75 7.50
C LEU A 72 -15.19 -19.47 8.31
N GLY A 73 -16.11 -19.50 9.29
CA GLY A 73 -16.45 -18.31 10.08
C GLY A 73 -15.32 -17.88 11.01
N GLN A 74 -14.66 -18.83 11.65
CA GLN A 74 -13.47 -18.60 12.47
C GLN A 74 -12.30 -18.12 11.60
N ARG A 75 -12.10 -18.77 10.44
CA ARG A 75 -11.04 -18.41 9.48
C ARG A 75 -11.21 -16.97 9.00
N GLU A 76 -12.40 -16.55 8.58
CA GLU A 76 -12.67 -15.19 8.12
C GLU A 76 -12.45 -14.15 9.22
N LYS A 77 -12.89 -14.43 10.46
CA LYS A 77 -12.64 -13.55 11.61
C LYS A 77 -11.15 -13.35 11.87
N MET A 78 -10.35 -14.41 11.81
CA MET A 78 -8.89 -14.30 11.98
C MET A 78 -8.24 -13.53 10.84
N LEU A 79 -8.62 -13.81 9.59
CA LEU A 79 -8.12 -13.10 8.42
C LEU A 79 -8.52 -11.62 8.39
N ALA A 80 -9.65 -11.25 8.99
CA ALA A 80 -10.08 -9.86 9.13
C ALA A 80 -9.22 -9.03 10.11
N ASN A 81 -8.42 -9.71 10.96
CA ASN A 81 -7.47 -9.06 11.86
C ASN A 81 -6.14 -8.73 11.18
N PHE A 82 -5.87 -9.29 10.00
CA PHE A 82 -4.67 -8.94 9.25
C PHE A 82 -4.80 -7.54 8.65
N MET A 83 -3.68 -6.80 8.62
CA MET A 83 -3.61 -5.50 7.95
C MET A 83 -3.82 -5.63 6.44
N ALA A 84 -3.39 -6.74 5.84
CA ALA A 84 -3.51 -6.98 4.42
C ALA A 84 -4.96 -7.38 4.03
N PRO A 85 -5.63 -6.61 3.15
CA PRO A 85 -6.99 -6.88 2.74
C PRO A 85 -7.06 -8.06 1.76
N LYS A 86 -8.23 -8.70 1.71
CA LYS A 86 -8.52 -9.79 0.75
C LYS A 86 -8.44 -9.33 -0.70
N LYS A 87 -8.88 -8.11 -0.98
CA LYS A 87 -8.77 -7.45 -2.28
C LYS A 87 -8.13 -6.08 -2.07
N LEU A 88 -7.03 -5.84 -2.76
CA LEU A 88 -6.35 -4.55 -2.80
C LEU A 88 -6.46 -4.00 -4.23
N VAL A 89 -7.02 -2.81 -4.38
CA VAL A 89 -7.10 -2.11 -5.66
C VAL A 89 -6.05 -1.02 -5.62
N LEU A 90 -5.19 -0.96 -6.62
CA LEU A 90 -4.14 0.04 -6.74
C LEU A 90 -4.23 0.73 -8.09
N ARG A 91 -3.86 2.01 -8.12
CA ARG A 91 -3.81 2.83 -9.34
C ARG A 91 -2.49 3.54 -9.46
N VAL A 92 -2.04 3.76 -10.69
CA VAL A 92 -0.88 4.64 -10.92
C VAL A 92 -1.18 6.03 -10.36
N GLY A 93 -0.23 6.60 -9.62
CA GLY A 93 -0.36 7.87 -8.93
C GLY A 93 -1.07 7.81 -7.57
N ALA A 94 -1.55 6.63 -7.15
CA ALA A 94 -2.10 6.45 -5.81
C ALA A 94 -0.99 6.56 -4.75
N GLN A 95 -1.33 7.21 -3.64
CA GLN A 95 -0.51 7.20 -2.44
C GLN A 95 -0.72 5.86 -1.71
N VAL A 96 0.39 5.31 -1.23
CA VAL A 96 0.42 4.01 -0.55
C VAL A 96 1.33 4.08 0.67
N MET A 97 1.06 3.20 1.62
CA MET A 97 1.85 3.03 2.84
C MET A 97 2.36 1.59 2.92
N LEU A 98 3.65 1.41 3.23
CA LEU A 98 4.19 0.09 3.53
C LEU A 98 3.60 -0.45 4.82
N ILE A 99 3.29 -1.74 4.84
CA ILE A 99 2.81 -2.47 6.03
C ILE A 99 3.80 -3.52 6.54
N LYS A 100 5.00 -3.55 5.96
CA LYS A 100 6.12 -4.38 6.41
C LYS A 100 7.43 -3.63 6.15
N ASN A 101 8.43 -3.91 6.98
CA ASN A 101 9.77 -3.38 6.82
C ASN A 101 10.47 -4.07 5.65
N MET A 102 10.98 -3.28 4.71
CA MET A 102 11.85 -3.75 3.64
C MET A 102 13.31 -3.71 4.08
N ASP A 103 13.71 -2.61 4.73
CA ASP A 103 15.05 -2.37 5.25
C ASP A 103 15.02 -1.28 6.34
N GLU A 104 16.19 -0.79 6.75
CA GLU A 104 16.33 0.25 7.78
C GLU A 104 15.70 1.61 7.41
N MET A 105 15.48 1.87 6.12
CA MET A 105 14.93 3.16 5.64
C MET A 105 13.45 3.04 5.24
N LEU A 106 13.06 1.93 4.63
CA LEU A 106 11.69 1.65 4.21
C LEU A 106 11.03 0.72 5.22
N VAL A 107 10.30 1.32 6.15
CA VAL A 107 9.67 0.66 7.28
C VAL A 107 8.14 0.67 7.14
N ASN A 108 7.46 -0.10 7.99
CA ASN A 108 6.02 0.01 8.15
C ASN A 108 5.65 1.47 8.48
N GLY A 109 4.76 2.07 7.69
CA GLY A 109 4.40 3.48 7.76
C GLY A 109 5.10 4.38 6.73
N SER A 110 6.11 3.90 6.00
CA SER A 110 6.73 4.67 4.92
C SER A 110 5.71 4.92 3.80
N MET A 111 5.55 6.20 3.45
CA MET A 111 4.61 6.67 2.43
C MET A 111 5.29 6.79 1.06
N GLY A 112 4.57 6.41 0.01
CA GLY A 112 5.04 6.54 -1.35
C GLY A 112 3.90 6.70 -2.35
N LYS A 113 4.27 6.89 -3.62
CA LYS A 113 3.34 7.03 -4.74
C LYS A 113 3.61 5.94 -5.78
N ILE A 114 2.57 5.26 -6.25
CA ILE A 114 2.71 4.26 -7.31
C ILE A 114 3.10 4.97 -8.60
N LEU A 115 4.20 4.54 -9.21
CA LEU A 115 4.67 5.07 -10.50
C LEU A 115 4.11 4.27 -11.68
N ARG A 116 4.20 2.94 -11.61
CA ARG A 116 3.82 2.00 -12.67
C ARG A 116 3.61 0.60 -12.11
N PHE A 117 3.11 -0.30 -12.95
CA PHE A 117 3.06 -1.72 -12.68
C PHE A 117 3.98 -2.46 -13.67
N VAL A 118 4.86 -3.32 -13.17
CA VAL A 118 5.85 -4.02 -14.00
C VAL A 118 5.85 -5.52 -13.70
N ASP A 119 6.15 -6.34 -14.71
CA ASP A 119 6.52 -7.73 -14.47
C ASP A 119 7.82 -7.76 -13.63
N PRO A 120 7.85 -8.44 -12.47
CA PRO A 120 9.06 -8.56 -11.65
C PRO A 120 10.30 -9.03 -12.42
N ALA A 121 10.15 -9.81 -13.49
CA ALA A 121 11.26 -10.27 -14.34
C ALA A 121 11.87 -9.17 -15.22
N LEU A 122 11.15 -8.06 -15.44
CA LEU A 122 11.56 -6.94 -16.29
C LEU A 122 12.03 -5.71 -15.47
N TYR A 123 11.79 -5.70 -14.17
CA TYR A 123 12.18 -4.59 -13.29
C TYR A 123 13.69 -4.34 -13.31
N GLY A 124 14.11 -3.08 -13.50
CA GLY A 124 15.51 -2.66 -13.59
C GLY A 124 16.20 -3.00 -14.92
N THR A 125 15.47 -3.48 -15.92
CA THR A 125 15.99 -3.68 -17.29
C THR A 125 15.59 -2.52 -18.20
N ASP A 126 16.15 -2.45 -19.42
CA ASP A 126 15.74 -1.47 -20.44
C ASP A 126 14.25 -1.57 -20.84
N TYR A 127 13.56 -2.64 -20.40
CA TYR A 127 12.14 -2.89 -20.67
C TYR A 127 11.21 -2.54 -19.49
N ASP A 128 11.75 -2.02 -18.38
CA ASP A 128 10.98 -1.64 -17.17
C ASP A 128 9.98 -0.49 -17.46
N ASP A 129 10.32 0.41 -18.40
CA ASP A 129 9.49 1.54 -18.83
C ASP A 129 8.59 1.23 -20.04
N VAL A 130 8.61 -0.01 -20.55
CA VAL A 130 7.76 -0.39 -21.70
C VAL A 130 6.37 -0.74 -21.16
N ASP A 131 5.65 0.33 -20.85
CA ASP A 131 4.31 0.30 -20.31
C ASP A 131 3.37 -0.51 -21.24
N GLY A 132 2.44 -1.23 -20.62
CA GLY A 132 1.29 -1.89 -21.25
C GLY A 132 0.28 -0.91 -21.84
N SER A 133 0.68 0.34 -22.03
CA SER A 133 0.02 1.34 -22.86
C SER A 133 0.04 0.86 -24.31
N GLY A 134 -1.15 0.53 -24.85
CA GLY A 134 -1.37 0.14 -26.24
C GLY A 134 -1.10 1.25 -27.27
N ASN A 135 0.05 1.94 -27.19
CA ASN A 135 0.51 2.87 -28.21
C ASN A 135 1.80 2.34 -28.84
N ALA A 136 1.66 1.91 -30.09
CA ALA A 136 2.66 1.18 -30.86
C ALA A 136 3.87 2.06 -31.23
N GLY A 137 4.93 1.98 -30.44
CA GLY A 137 6.31 2.21 -30.89
C GLY A 137 7.03 0.87 -30.97
N LYS A 138 7.16 0.28 -32.16
CA LYS A 138 7.85 -1.01 -32.36
C LYS A 138 9.32 -0.94 -31.91
N PRO A 139 9.82 -1.92 -31.14
CA PRO A 139 11.17 -2.43 -31.30
C PRO A 139 11.13 -3.81 -31.98
N LYS A 140 12.02 -3.99 -32.96
CA LYS A 140 12.26 -5.26 -33.65
C LYS A 140 12.99 -6.23 -32.72
N SER A 141 12.31 -7.28 -32.26
CA SER A 141 12.93 -8.55 -31.82
C SER A 141 11.84 -9.57 -31.55
N GLU A 142 11.70 -10.56 -32.43
CA GLU A 142 10.82 -11.71 -32.23
C GLU A 142 11.34 -12.57 -31.07
N ARG A 143 10.72 -12.49 -29.90
CA ARG A 143 10.79 -13.56 -28.90
C ARG A 143 9.45 -14.27 -28.82
N LYS A 144 9.49 -15.56 -29.17
CA LYS A 144 8.44 -16.56 -29.01
C LYS A 144 7.76 -16.41 -27.66
N LYS A 145 6.45 -16.14 -27.68
CA LYS A 145 5.57 -16.24 -26.52
C LYS A 145 5.50 -17.70 -26.08
N THR A 146 6.35 -18.11 -25.15
CA THR A 146 6.08 -19.26 -24.29
C THR A 146 5.03 -18.82 -23.28
N ALA A 147 3.82 -19.34 -23.45
CA ALA A 147 2.70 -19.09 -22.56
C ALA A 147 2.97 -19.65 -21.15
N THR A 148 2.23 -19.10 -20.18
CA THR A 148 1.89 -19.67 -18.87
C THR A 148 2.74 -19.27 -17.65
N THR A 149 2.91 -17.97 -17.42
CA THR A 149 2.88 -17.43 -16.06
C THR A 149 1.82 -16.35 -16.03
N LYS A 150 0.89 -16.47 -15.09
CA LYS A 150 -0.18 -15.50 -14.82
C LYS A 150 0.44 -14.09 -14.83
N ASP A 151 -0.04 -13.18 -15.67
CA ASP A 151 0.43 -11.79 -15.81
C ASP A 151 0.47 -11.08 -14.45
N MET A 152 1.55 -11.27 -13.70
CA MET A 152 1.64 -10.86 -12.30
C MET A 152 2.47 -9.60 -12.22
N PHE A 153 1.83 -8.49 -12.59
CA PHE A 153 2.42 -7.17 -12.49
C PHE A 153 2.49 -6.74 -11.01
N MET A 154 3.64 -6.24 -10.58
CA MET A 154 3.86 -5.71 -9.24
C MET A 154 4.02 -4.18 -9.27
N PRO A 155 3.53 -3.46 -8.24
CA PRO A 155 3.65 -2.02 -8.19
C PRO A 155 5.10 -1.57 -7.95
N VAL A 156 5.56 -0.61 -8.73
CA VAL A 156 6.76 0.18 -8.43
C VAL A 156 6.33 1.45 -7.73
N VAL A 157 6.92 1.71 -6.55
CA VAL A 157 6.53 2.82 -5.68
C VAL A 157 7.73 3.73 -5.45
N GLU A 158 7.52 5.03 -5.63
CA GLU A 158 8.45 6.08 -5.22
C GLU A 158 8.16 6.49 -3.78
N PHE A 159 9.08 6.18 -2.87
CA PHE A 159 9.01 6.56 -1.47
C PHE A 159 9.71 7.88 -1.20
N SER A 160 9.14 8.69 -0.31
CA SER A 160 9.84 9.85 0.27
C SER A 160 10.66 9.39 1.47
N VAL A 161 11.99 9.52 1.39
CA VAL A 161 12.90 9.16 2.48
C VAL A 161 13.33 10.45 3.20
N PRO A 162 13.06 10.59 4.51
CA PRO A 162 13.44 11.78 5.26
C PRO A 162 14.92 12.11 5.08
N ASN A 163 15.22 13.36 4.69
CA ASN A 163 16.58 13.89 4.51
C ASN A 163 17.45 13.22 3.42
N ARG A 164 16.91 12.31 2.60
CA ARG A 164 17.68 11.61 1.55
C ARG A 164 17.04 11.58 0.17
N GLY A 165 15.89 12.25 0.00
CA GLY A 165 15.23 12.40 -1.29
C GLY A 165 14.20 11.31 -1.55
N ARG A 166 14.14 10.81 -2.79
CA ARG A 166 13.16 9.82 -3.23
C ARG A 166 13.83 8.50 -3.59
N ARG A 167 13.13 7.39 -3.34
CA ARG A 167 13.62 6.04 -3.63
C ARG A 167 12.53 5.21 -4.28
N GLU A 168 12.83 4.66 -5.45
CA GLU A 168 11.96 3.67 -6.09
C GLU A 168 12.20 2.27 -5.51
N ALA A 169 11.14 1.51 -5.33
CA ALA A 169 11.20 0.09 -5.00
C ALA A 169 10.05 -0.70 -5.62
N LEU A 170 10.36 -1.91 -6.10
CA LEU A 170 9.37 -2.90 -6.48
C LEU A 170 8.75 -3.55 -5.23
N ILE A 171 7.43 -3.55 -5.17
CA ILE A 171 6.68 -3.99 -4.01
C ILE A 171 6.08 -5.37 -4.28
N MET A 172 6.64 -6.38 -3.62
CA MET A 172 6.25 -7.79 -3.78
C MET A 172 5.13 -8.20 -2.80
N THR A 173 4.67 -9.44 -2.94
CA THR A 173 3.75 -10.05 -1.98
C THR A 173 4.47 -10.57 -0.75
N GLU A 174 3.80 -10.49 0.40
CA GLU A 174 4.24 -11.09 1.66
C GLU A 174 3.17 -12.05 2.20
N THR A 175 3.59 -13.05 2.96
CA THR A 175 2.68 -13.94 3.70
C THR A 175 2.60 -13.56 5.17
N TRP A 176 1.43 -13.12 5.63
CA TRP A 176 1.09 -13.02 7.05
C TRP A 176 0.46 -14.33 7.50
N LYS A 177 0.81 -14.80 8.70
CA LYS A 177 0.35 -16.09 9.24
C LYS A 177 0.15 -16.04 10.74
N VAL A 178 -0.78 -16.86 11.22
CA VAL A 178 -0.93 -17.19 12.65
C VAL A 178 -0.50 -18.64 12.83
N GLU A 179 0.47 -18.87 13.70
CA GLU A 179 1.05 -20.19 13.96
C GLU A 179 0.80 -20.60 15.40
N LEU A 180 0.53 -21.90 15.61
CA LEU A 180 0.55 -22.51 16.93
C LEU A 180 1.99 -22.66 17.44
N PRO A 181 2.21 -22.85 18.75
CA PRO A 181 3.52 -23.19 19.30
C PRO A 181 4.15 -24.46 18.67
N SER A 182 3.34 -25.33 18.08
CA SER A 182 3.79 -26.49 17.30
C SER A 182 4.40 -26.16 15.94
N GLY A 183 4.30 -24.90 15.48
CA GLY A 183 4.66 -24.47 14.13
C GLY A 183 3.57 -24.67 13.08
N GLU A 184 2.39 -25.16 13.48
CA GLU A 184 1.27 -25.35 12.56
C GLU A 184 0.63 -24.00 12.18
N VAL A 185 0.52 -23.74 10.87
CA VAL A 185 -0.11 -22.53 10.33
C VAL A 185 -1.63 -22.67 10.38
N GLN A 186 -2.27 -21.97 11.32
CA GLN A 186 -3.73 -21.98 11.46
C GLN A 186 -4.42 -21.23 10.32
N VAL A 187 -3.92 -20.03 10.02
CA VAL A 187 -4.37 -19.18 8.90
C VAL A 187 -3.19 -18.44 8.31
N SER A 188 -3.23 -18.22 7.00
CA SER A 188 -2.28 -17.36 6.32
C SER A 188 -2.95 -16.55 5.21
N ARG A 189 -2.37 -15.40 4.88
CA ARG A 189 -2.75 -14.54 3.77
C ARG A 189 -1.49 -14.09 3.06
N THR A 190 -1.45 -14.30 1.74
CA THR A 190 -0.41 -13.76 0.86
C THR A 190 -0.98 -12.60 0.06
N GLN A 191 -0.39 -11.41 0.18
CA GLN A 191 -0.88 -10.19 -0.48
C GLN A 191 0.27 -9.18 -0.65
N VAL A 192 0.13 -8.22 -1.57
CA VAL A 192 1.06 -7.08 -1.72
C VAL A 192 1.20 -6.34 -0.38
N TRP A 193 2.44 -6.13 0.07
CA TRP A 193 2.79 -5.50 1.36
C TRP A 193 2.69 -3.97 1.41
N CYS A 194 1.72 -3.39 0.68
CA CYS A 194 1.35 -1.98 0.80
C CYS A 194 -0.18 -1.83 0.88
N LEU A 195 -0.63 -0.69 1.41
CA LEU A 195 -2.04 -0.29 1.45
C LEU A 195 -2.23 1.05 0.76
N PHE A 196 -3.39 1.24 0.12
CA PHE A 196 -3.79 2.54 -0.38
C PHE A 196 -4.05 3.53 0.77
N PHE A 197 -3.63 4.78 0.58
CA PHE A 197 -3.77 5.85 1.54
C PHE A 197 -4.07 7.20 0.87
#